data_AF-W1PGR5-F1
#
_entry.id   AF-W1PGR5-F1
#
_cell.length_a   1.000
_cell.length_b   1.000
_cell.length_c   1.000
_cell.angle_alpha   90.00
_cell.angle_beta   90.00
_cell.angle_gamma   90.00
#
_symmetry.space_group_name_H-M   'P 1'
#
loop_
_entity.id
_entity.type
_entity.pdbx_description
1 polymer ?
#
loop_
_entity_poly.entity_id
_entity_poly.type
_entity_poly.pdbx_seq_one_letter_code
_entity_poly.pdbx_strand_id
1 'polypeptide(L)'
;MEHSRFSGKFDKPDLEFQRKILERSGLGEEAYFPEAMHHLPPRLSMAAAIEEAEQVMFGALDILFLDTRNRPKEVGILIVNCSLLNPTPSLSAMIVNNYKLWGNIRGFNWGVWSAVPVLLP
;
A
#
# COMPACT_ATOMS: atom_id res chain seq x y z
N MET A 1 -17.06 -7.28 -10.74
CA MET A 1 -17.21 -8.74 -10.98
C MET A 1 -16.67 -9.22 -12.33
N GLU A 2 -16.47 -8.34 -13.31
CA GLU A 2 -15.98 -8.73 -14.65
C GLU A 2 -14.57 -9.33 -14.61
N HIS A 3 -13.64 -8.75 -13.85
CA HIS A 3 -12.28 -9.28 -13.66
C HIS A 3 -12.25 -10.72 -13.15
N SER A 4 -13.04 -11.04 -12.13
CA SER A 4 -13.13 -12.41 -11.61
C SER A 4 -13.66 -13.37 -12.67
N ARG A 5 -14.65 -12.98 -13.48
CA ARG A 5 -15.17 -13.80 -14.58
C ARG A 5 -14.14 -14.01 -15.68
N PHE A 6 -13.47 -12.95 -16.10
CA PHE A 6 -12.45 -12.98 -17.15
C PHE A 6 -11.24 -13.82 -16.76
N SER A 7 -10.92 -13.91 -15.45
CA SER A 7 -9.79 -14.71 -14.98
C SER A 7 -9.90 -16.21 -15.31
N GLY A 8 -11.11 -16.74 -15.53
CA GLY A 8 -11.36 -18.16 -15.78
C GLY A 8 -11.05 -19.09 -14.60
N LYS A 9 -10.70 -18.54 -13.42
CA LYS A 9 -10.27 -19.31 -12.24
C LYS A 9 -11.40 -19.70 -11.29
N PHE A 10 -12.59 -19.13 -11.48
CA PHE A 10 -13.70 -19.22 -10.54
C PHE A 10 -14.93 -19.80 -11.21
N ASP A 11 -15.61 -20.70 -10.52
CA ASP A 11 -16.89 -21.22 -10.97
C ASP A 11 -18.05 -20.30 -10.58
N LYS A 12 -19.29 -20.69 -10.94
CA LYS A 12 -20.47 -19.88 -10.63
C LYS A 12 -20.69 -19.70 -9.12
N PRO A 13 -20.63 -20.76 -8.28
CA PRO A 13 -20.65 -20.62 -6.82
C PRO A 13 -19.60 -19.65 -6.26
N ASP A 14 -18.35 -19.73 -6.72
CA ASP A 14 -17.26 -18.86 -6.27
C ASP A 14 -17.55 -17.39 -6.56
N LEU A 15 -18.02 -17.09 -7.78
CA LEU A 15 -18.36 -15.73 -8.20
C LEU A 15 -19.53 -15.17 -7.40
N GLU A 16 -20.53 -16.01 -7.10
CA GLU A 16 -21.68 -15.60 -6.28
C GLU A 16 -21.26 -15.36 -4.82
N PHE A 17 -20.32 -16.15 -4.30
CA PHE A 17 -19.74 -15.94 -2.99
C PHE A 17 -18.95 -14.61 -2.92
N GLN A 18 -18.07 -14.35 -3.89
CA GLN A 18 -17.33 -13.08 -3.99
C GLN A 18 -18.28 -11.88 -4.05
N ARG A 19 -19.34 -11.95 -4.87
CA ARG A 19 -20.35 -10.88 -4.98
C ARG A 19 -21.01 -10.60 -3.63
N LYS A 20 -21.43 -11.64 -2.90
CA LYS A 20 -22.03 -11.50 -1.57
C LYS A 20 -21.08 -10.89 -0.55
N ILE A 21 -19.78 -11.22 -0.60
CA ILE A 21 -18.76 -10.60 0.25
C ILE A 21 -18.68 -9.11 -0.06
N LEU A 22 -18.53 -8.74 -1.34
CA LEU A 22 -18.41 -7.33 -1.75
C LEU A 22 -19.62 -6.52 -1.27
N GLU A 23 -20.83 -7.00 -1.49
CA GLU A 23 -22.08 -6.32 -1.08
C GLU A 23 -22.28 -6.20 0.43
N ARG A 24 -21.60 -7.04 1.22
CA ARG A 24 -21.72 -7.06 2.69
C ARG A 24 -20.46 -6.61 3.42
N SER A 25 -19.44 -6.19 2.68
CA SER A 25 -18.13 -5.79 3.22
C SER A 25 -18.17 -4.45 3.95
N GLY A 26 -19.16 -3.60 3.66
CA GLY A 26 -19.24 -2.23 4.18
C GLY A 26 -18.21 -1.27 3.55
N LEU A 27 -17.56 -1.67 2.45
CA LEU A 27 -16.65 -0.80 1.70
C LEU A 27 -17.46 0.27 0.95
N GLY A 28 -17.04 1.53 1.07
CA GLY A 28 -17.59 2.64 0.30
C GLY A 28 -16.88 2.82 -1.05
N GLU A 29 -17.33 3.80 -1.82
CA GLU A 29 -16.80 4.10 -3.17
C GLU A 29 -15.32 4.57 -3.17
N GLU A 30 -14.79 4.94 -2.01
CA GLU A 30 -13.38 5.37 -1.86
C GLU A 30 -12.42 4.19 -1.63
N ALA A 31 -12.92 2.97 -1.48
CA ALA A 31 -12.09 1.78 -1.32
C ALA A 31 -11.98 1.02 -2.65
N TYR A 32 -10.81 1.07 -3.27
CA TYR A 32 -10.57 0.51 -4.61
C TYR A 32 -9.27 -0.33 -4.66
N PHE A 33 -9.14 -1.12 -5.73
CA PHE A 33 -7.91 -1.85 -6.04
C PHE A 33 -6.93 -0.95 -6.81
N PRO A 34 -5.62 -1.23 -6.80
CA PRO A 34 -4.65 -0.46 -7.58
C PRO A 34 -5.02 -0.35 -9.06
N GLU A 35 -4.65 0.76 -9.72
CA GLU A 35 -5.02 1.03 -11.13
C GLU A 35 -4.59 -0.11 -12.09
N ALA A 36 -3.46 -0.76 -11.80
CA ALA A 36 -2.99 -1.93 -12.54
C ALA A 36 -4.00 -3.08 -12.59
N MET A 37 -4.85 -3.22 -11.57
CA MET A 37 -5.90 -4.24 -11.46
C MET A 37 -7.17 -3.88 -12.23
N HIS A 38 -7.37 -2.62 -12.61
CA HIS A 38 -8.56 -2.19 -13.36
C HIS A 38 -8.55 -2.64 -14.82
N HIS A 39 -7.37 -2.98 -15.35
CA HIS A 39 -7.21 -3.46 -16.72
C HIS A 39 -7.66 -4.92 -16.91
N LEU A 40 -8.14 -5.25 -18.12
CA LEU A 40 -8.48 -6.61 -18.53
C LEU A 40 -7.65 -7.01 -19.78
N PRO A 41 -6.61 -7.86 -19.66
CA PRO A 41 -6.07 -8.45 -18.44
C PRO A 41 -5.34 -7.43 -17.53
N PRO A 42 -5.19 -7.71 -16.21
CA PRO A 42 -4.46 -6.85 -15.29
C PRO A 42 -3.02 -6.55 -15.75
N ARG A 43 -2.57 -5.31 -15.58
CA ARG A 43 -1.24 -4.84 -15.99
C ARG A 43 -0.28 -4.78 -14.80
N LEU A 44 -0.03 -5.94 -14.21
CA LEU A 44 0.77 -6.04 -12.99
C LEU A 44 2.26 -5.91 -13.31
N SER A 45 2.91 -4.92 -12.68
CA SER A 45 4.36 -4.73 -12.76
C SER A 45 4.88 -4.12 -11.46
N MET A 46 6.18 -4.28 -11.20
CA MET A 46 6.82 -3.64 -10.04
C MET A 46 6.72 -2.11 -10.12
N ALA A 47 6.85 -1.54 -11.33
CA ALA A 47 6.71 -0.11 -11.55
C ALA A 47 5.31 0.39 -11.17
N ALA A 48 4.25 -0.31 -11.60
CA ALA A 48 2.88 0.06 -11.27
C ALA A 48 2.58 -0.09 -9.76
N ALA A 49 3.15 -1.10 -9.10
CA ALA A 49 3.00 -1.26 -7.65
C ALA A 49 3.72 -0.15 -6.86
N ILE A 50 4.90 0.29 -7.33
CA ILE A 50 5.64 1.42 -6.74
C ILE A 50 4.87 2.72 -6.95
N GLU A 51 4.35 2.97 -8.16
CA GLU A 51 3.56 4.15 -8.49
C GLU A 51 2.31 4.26 -7.60
N GLU A 52 1.55 3.17 -7.44
CA GLU A 52 0.41 3.12 -6.52
C GLU A 52 0.83 3.42 -5.08
N ALA A 53 1.90 2.79 -4.61
CA ALA A 53 2.38 3.00 -3.25
C ALA A 53 2.81 4.46 -3.01
N GLU A 54 3.47 5.09 -3.97
CA GLU A 54 3.82 6.51 -3.90
C GLU A 54 2.58 7.39 -3.85
N GLN A 55 1.61 7.18 -4.76
CA GLN A 55 0.38 7.96 -4.79
C GLN A 55 -0.38 7.88 -3.46
N VAL A 56 -0.56 6.68 -2.92
CA VAL A 56 -1.30 6.46 -1.66
C VAL A 56 -0.53 7.05 -0.47
N MET A 57 0.76 6.71 -0.32
CA MET A 57 1.53 7.15 0.84
C MET A 57 1.76 8.66 0.84
N PHE A 58 2.08 9.25 -0.32
CA PHE A 58 2.33 10.68 -0.41
C PHE A 58 1.04 11.48 -0.29
N GLY A 59 -0.05 11.04 -0.92
CA GLY A 59 -1.36 11.68 -0.73
C GLY A 59 -1.79 11.72 0.74
N ALA A 60 -1.61 10.60 1.46
CA ALA A 60 -1.92 10.55 2.89
C ALA A 60 -1.02 11.48 3.73
N LEU A 61 0.28 11.54 3.42
CA LEU A 61 1.22 12.41 4.13
C LEU A 61 1.01 13.89 3.82
N ASP A 62 0.62 14.24 2.60
CA ASP A 62 0.30 15.62 2.21
C ASP A 62 -0.89 16.15 3.02
N ILE A 63 -1.95 15.36 3.14
CA ILE A 63 -3.11 15.68 3.98
C ILE A 63 -2.68 15.82 5.44
N LEU A 64 -1.89 14.88 5.96
CA LEU A 64 -1.40 14.91 7.34
C LEU A 64 -0.62 16.19 7.66
N PHE A 65 0.34 16.57 6.80
CA PHE A 65 1.16 17.77 7.03
C PHE A 65 0.34 19.05 6.84
N LEU A 66 -0.64 19.05 5.94
CA LEU A 66 -1.57 20.16 5.77
C LEU A 66 -2.41 20.39 7.03
N ASP A 67 -3.01 19.33 7.57
CA ASP A 67 -3.94 19.43 8.70
C ASP A 67 -3.23 19.73 10.02
N THR A 68 -2.07 19.10 10.24
CA THR A 68 -1.30 19.29 11.49
C THR A 68 -0.45 20.56 11.49
N ARG A 69 -0.17 21.14 10.31
CA ARG A 69 0.77 22.25 10.10
C ARG A 69 2.20 21.94 10.58
N ASN A 70 2.53 20.67 10.79
CA ASN A 70 3.87 20.24 11.12
C ASN A 70 4.76 20.25 9.88
N ARG A 71 6.02 20.60 10.08
CA ARG A 71 7.01 20.52 8.99
C ARG A 71 7.52 19.08 8.91
N PRO A 72 7.71 18.51 7.71
CA PRO A 72 8.26 17.15 7.59
C PRO A 72 9.60 16.96 8.34
N LYS A 73 10.43 18.01 8.42
CA LYS A 73 11.69 18.00 9.18
C LYS A 73 11.55 17.78 10.69
N GLU A 74 10.36 17.96 11.26
CA GLU A 74 10.09 17.76 12.68
C GLU A 74 9.80 16.28 13.02
N VAL A 75 9.62 15.43 12.01
CA VAL A 75 9.39 14.00 12.20
C VAL A 75 10.69 13.32 12.65
N GLY A 76 10.72 12.84 13.89
CA GLY A 76 11.88 12.14 14.45
C GLY A 76 11.87 10.61 14.25
N ILE A 77 10.69 10.02 14.00
CA ILE A 77 10.50 8.57 13.81
C ILE A 77 9.50 8.36 12.68
N LEU A 78 9.85 7.52 11.71
CA LEU A 78 8.95 7.08 10.63
C LEU A 78 8.81 5.56 10.70
N ILE A 79 7.57 5.08 10.81
CA ILE A 79 7.25 3.65 10.75
C ILE A 79 6.34 3.45 9.54
N VAL A 80 6.78 2.64 8.59
CA VAL A 80 5.99 2.24 7.41
C VAL A 80 5.64 0.78 7.54
N ASN A 81 4.36 0.45 7.41
CA ASN A 81 3.88 -0.92 7.32
C ASN A 81 3.26 -1.12 5.93
N CYS A 82 3.76 -2.11 5.20
CA CYS A 82 3.11 -2.57 3.98
C CYS A 82 3.19 -4.10 3.89
N SER A 83 2.04 -4.75 3.80
CA SER A 83 1.96 -6.20 3.71
C SER A 83 1.98 -6.74 2.27
N LEU A 84 2.09 -5.90 1.26
CA LEU A 84 2.01 -6.34 -0.14
C LEU A 84 3.29 -6.05 -0.93
N LEU A 85 4.08 -5.08 -0.50
CA LEU A 85 5.20 -4.56 -1.28
C LEU A 85 6.39 -4.26 -0.37
N ASN A 86 7.57 -4.77 -0.76
CA ASN A 86 8.85 -4.47 -0.12
C ASN A 86 9.89 -4.17 -1.21
N PRO A 87 9.87 -2.95 -1.78
CA PRO A 87 10.75 -2.59 -2.89
C PRO A 87 12.16 -2.22 -2.37
N THR A 88 13.11 -2.15 -3.30
CA THR A 88 14.43 -1.53 -3.09
C THR A 88 14.55 -0.34 -4.03
N PRO A 89 14.70 0.90 -3.53
CA PRO A 89 14.76 1.32 -2.12
C PRO A 89 13.45 1.05 -1.34
N SER A 90 13.54 0.97 -0.01
CA SER A 90 12.36 0.69 0.84
C SER A 90 11.34 1.83 0.81
N LEU A 91 10.08 1.53 1.12
CA LEU A 91 9.00 2.53 1.20
C LEU A 91 9.35 3.67 2.16
N SER A 92 9.94 3.34 3.32
CA SER A 92 10.46 4.34 4.26
C SER A 92 11.53 5.24 3.64
N ALA A 93 12.45 4.69 2.85
CA ALA A 93 13.50 5.47 2.17
C ALA A 93 12.91 6.38 1.08
N MET A 94 11.88 5.91 0.37
CA MET A 94 11.14 6.71 -0.61
C MET A 94 10.49 7.92 0.04
N ILE A 95 9.80 7.74 1.17
CA ILE A 95 9.18 8.83 1.93
C ILE A 95 10.24 9.82 2.45
N VAL A 96 11.32 9.32 3.06
CA VAL A 96 12.43 10.16 3.55
C VAL A 96 12.99 11.04 2.44
N ASN A 97 13.20 10.46 1.26
CA ASN A 97 13.74 11.16 0.11
C ASN A 97 12.74 12.16 -0.49
N ASN A 98 11.45 11.83 -0.56
CA ASN A 98 10.42 12.71 -1.14
C ASN A 98 10.22 13.96 -0.28
N TYR A 99 10.00 13.78 1.02
CA TYR A 99 9.69 14.88 1.96
C TYR A 99 10.91 15.58 2.54
N LYS A 100 12.12 15.15 2.17
CA LYS A 100 13.39 15.68 2.71
C LYS A 100 13.37 15.69 4.24
N LEU A 101 12.96 14.56 4.82
CA LEU A 101 12.95 14.36 6.27
C LEU A 101 14.36 14.55 6.83
N TRP A 102 14.46 14.82 8.12
CA TRP A 102 15.73 15.13 8.75
C TRP A 102 16.70 13.93 8.66
N GLY A 103 17.98 14.19 8.38
CA GLY A 103 19.00 13.15 8.16
C GLY A 103 19.22 12.18 9.34
N ASN A 104 18.80 12.55 10.56
CA ASN A 104 18.88 11.69 11.74
C ASN A 104 17.55 10.98 12.07
N ILE A 105 16.60 10.93 11.14
CA ILE A 105 15.33 10.23 11.34
C ILE A 105 15.55 8.72 11.55
N ARG A 106 14.80 8.16 12.50
CA ARG A 106 14.72 6.70 12.68
C ARG A 106 13.60 6.14 11.80
N GLY A 107 13.97 5.56 10.65
CA GLY A 107 13.03 4.95 9.71
C GLY A 107 12.95 3.43 9.88
N PHE A 108 11.74 2.89 10.00
CA PHE A 108 11.46 1.45 10.07
C PHE A 108 10.49 1.06 8.95
N ASN A 109 10.76 -0.05 8.26
CA ASN A 109 9.87 -0.63 7.25
C ASN A 109 9.50 -2.05 7.70
N TRP A 110 8.22 -2.28 8.02
CA TRP A 110 7.69 -3.56 8.46
C TRP A 110 6.89 -4.22 7.34
N GLY A 111 7.33 -5.40 6.91
CA GLY A 111 6.68 -6.22 5.90
C GLY A 111 6.13 -7.54 6.47
N VAL A 112 5.47 -8.34 5.64
CA VAL A 112 4.71 -9.58 5.99
C VAL A 112 5.49 -10.62 6.80
N TRP A 113 6.81 -10.52 6.87
CA TRP A 113 7.65 -11.39 7.71
C TRP A 113 8.77 -10.65 8.45
N SER A 114 8.50 -9.42 8.92
CA SER A 114 9.36 -8.76 9.90
C SER A 114 8.94 -9.12 11.34
N ALA A 115 8.90 -10.42 11.67
CA ALA A 115 8.94 -10.82 13.07
C ALA A 115 10.33 -10.45 13.62
N VAL A 116 10.39 -9.48 14.53
CA VAL A 116 11.55 -9.26 15.41
C VAL A 116 11.65 -10.47 16.37
N PRO A 117 12.83 -10.99 16.78
CA PRO A 117 14.19 -10.96 16.23
C PRO A 117 14.77 -12.38 16.00
N VAL A 118 15.74 -12.55 15.09
CA VAL A 118 16.74 -13.62 15.23
C VAL A 118 17.77 -13.13 16.25
N LEU A 119 17.41 -13.22 17.53
CA LEU A 119 18.35 -13.26 18.64
C LEU A 119 17.81 -14.29 19.63
N LEU A 120 18.30 -15.52 19.49
CA LEU A 120 18.38 -16.54 20.53
C LEU A 120 19.43 -17.57 20.07
N PRO A 121 20.13 -18.17 21.04
CA PRO A 121 21.52 -17.91 21.44
C PRO A 121 22.60 -18.34 20.44
#